data_AF-V6L516-F1
#
_entry.id   AF-V6L516-F1
#
_cell.length_a   1.000
_cell.length_b   1.000
_cell.length_c   1.000
_cell.angle_alpha   90.00
_cell.angle_beta   90.00
_cell.angle_gamma   90.00
#
_symmetry.space_group_name_H-M   'P 1'
#
loop_
_entity.id
_entity.type
_entity.pdbx_description
1 polymer ?
#
loop_
_entity_poly.entity_id
_entity_poly.type
_entity_poly.pdbx_seq_one_letter_code
_entity_poly.pdbx_strand_id
1 'polypeptide(L)'
;AEAERDRALLELVRTHVAGVLGHPSPESVDPGRAFQDMGFDSLAAVELRNLLAGATGLTLPATLVFDQPTPLTLAVHLKTALVPGPADLTRSALAELDRLETALHGLPDQDGSHARVTARLEALLRSWQDTHGRHPAPEAPADFREASDEELFAKLDNELGAQ
;
A
#
# COMPACT_ATOMS: atom_id res chain seq x y z
N ALA A 1 -10.41 18.50 6.51
CA ALA A 1 -9.31 17.52 6.50
C ALA A 1 -9.15 16.90 5.11
N GLU A 2 -10.18 16.28 4.54
CA GLU A 2 -10.11 15.69 3.20
C GLU A 2 -10.21 16.71 2.06
N ALA A 3 -11.21 17.61 2.11
CA ALA A 3 -11.36 18.67 1.12
C ALA A 3 -10.14 19.62 1.04
N GLU A 4 -9.38 19.75 2.13
CA GLU A 4 -8.14 20.56 2.16
C GLU A 4 -6.99 19.84 1.43
N ARG A 5 -6.88 18.52 1.62
CA ARG A 5 -5.90 17.71 0.90
C ARG A 5 -6.20 17.68 -0.61
N ASP A 6 -7.47 17.58 -0.97
CA ASP A 6 -7.90 17.58 -2.37
C ASP A 6 -7.57 18.91 -3.06
N ARG A 7 -7.78 20.05 -2.37
CA ARG A 7 -7.35 21.36 -2.87
C ARG A 7 -5.84 21.47 -3.01
N ALA A 8 -5.08 21.06 -2.00
CA ALA A 8 -3.62 21.14 -2.03
C ALA A 8 -3.02 20.29 -3.16
N LEU A 9 -3.55 19.09 -3.39
CA LEU A 9 -3.11 18.23 -4.50
C LEU A 9 -3.47 18.82 -5.86
N LEU A 10 -4.67 19.39 -5.99
CA LEU A 10 -5.06 20.07 -7.22
C LEU A 10 -4.19 21.30 -7.49
N GLU A 11 -3.88 22.08 -6.47
CA GLU A 11 -2.99 23.24 -6.56
C GLU A 11 -1.57 22.83 -6.94
N LEU A 12 -1.04 21.75 -6.36
CA LEU A 12 0.25 21.17 -6.73
C LEU A 12 0.29 20.81 -8.22
N VAL A 13 -0.71 20.07 -8.70
CA VAL A 13 -0.80 19.69 -10.12
C VAL A 13 -0.88 20.93 -11.01
N ARG A 14 -1.76 21.88 -10.70
CA ARG A 14 -1.92 23.12 -11.48
C ARG A 14 -0.64 23.96 -11.50
N THR A 15 0.12 23.98 -10.40
CA THR A 15 1.40 24.68 -10.31
C THR A 15 2.42 24.09 -11.28
N HIS A 16 2.58 22.76 -11.29
CA HIS A 16 3.51 22.12 -12.20
C HIS A 16 3.05 22.21 -13.67
N VAL A 17 1.74 22.12 -13.92
CA VAL A 17 1.16 22.30 -15.26
C VAL A 17 1.41 23.72 -15.77
N ALA A 18 1.18 24.74 -14.93
CA ALA A 18 1.48 26.12 -15.27
C ALA A 18 2.97 26.32 -15.58
N GLY A 19 3.86 25.72 -14.78
CA GLY A 19 5.30 25.77 -15.01
C GLY A 19 5.71 25.19 -16.36
N VAL A 20 5.20 24.01 -16.71
CA VAL A 20 5.50 23.34 -18.00
C VAL A 20 4.95 24.13 -19.20
N LEU A 21 3.75 24.71 -19.07
CA LEU A 21 3.13 25.51 -20.14
C LEU A 21 3.59 26.98 -20.18
N GLY A 22 4.46 27.40 -19.26
CA GLY A 22 4.91 28.78 -19.14
C GLY A 22 3.80 29.77 -18.75
N HIS A 23 2.76 29.31 -18.06
CA HIS A 23 1.70 30.17 -17.54
C HIS A 23 2.18 30.91 -16.28
N PRO A 24 1.74 32.17 -16.08
CA PRO A 24 2.20 33.00 -14.97
C PRO A 24 1.67 32.55 -13.61
N SER A 25 0.63 31.70 -13.59
CA SER A 25 -0.06 31.31 -12.36
C SER A 25 -0.79 29.96 -12.50
N PRO A 26 -0.89 29.16 -11.42
CA PRO A 26 -1.72 27.95 -11.37
C PRO A 26 -3.20 28.23 -11.70
N GLU A 27 -3.69 29.43 -11.38
CA GLU A 27 -5.07 29.88 -11.59
C GLU A 27 -5.42 29.94 -13.07
N SER A 28 -4.43 30.11 -13.95
CA SER A 28 -4.59 30.12 -15.41
C SER A 28 -4.85 28.72 -16.00
N VAL A 29 -4.61 27.66 -15.22
CA VAL A 29 -4.86 26.28 -15.63
C VAL A 29 -6.27 25.88 -15.22
N ASP A 30 -7.13 25.57 -16.19
CA ASP A 30 -8.47 25.03 -15.91
C ASP A 30 -8.36 23.58 -15.40
N PRO A 31 -8.86 23.26 -14.19
CA PRO A 31 -8.74 21.92 -13.62
C PRO A 31 -9.52 20.84 -14.39
N GLY A 32 -10.55 21.19 -15.15
CA GLY A 32 -11.38 20.26 -15.91
C GLY A 32 -11.02 20.13 -17.39
N ARG A 33 -10.15 20.99 -17.90
CA ARG A 33 -9.73 20.96 -19.30
C ARG A 33 -8.67 19.87 -19.52
N ALA A 34 -8.74 19.20 -20.68
CA ALA A 34 -7.79 18.16 -21.01
C ALA A 34 -6.39 18.74 -21.29
N PHE A 35 -5.35 18.02 -20.90
CA PHE A 35 -3.96 18.41 -21.15
C PHE A 35 -3.69 18.62 -22.64
N GLN A 36 -4.23 17.76 -23.51
CA GLN A 36 -4.09 17.89 -24.96
C GLN A 36 -4.68 19.21 -25.48
N ASP A 37 -5.83 19.62 -24.94
CA ASP A 37 -6.46 20.89 -25.31
C ASP A 37 -5.66 22.11 -24.83
N MET A 38 -4.79 21.95 -23.82
CA MET A 38 -3.88 22.98 -23.33
C MET A 38 -2.55 23.02 -24.10
N GLY A 39 -2.32 22.09 -25.03
CA GLY A 39 -1.07 21.98 -25.78
C GLY A 39 0.00 21.10 -25.14
N PHE A 40 -0.37 20.19 -24.24
CA PHE A 40 0.57 19.16 -23.79
C PHE A 40 0.92 18.20 -24.93
N ASP A 41 2.21 18.02 -25.14
CA ASP A 41 2.78 16.99 -25.99
C ASP A 41 3.49 15.90 -25.16
N SER A 42 4.17 14.98 -25.84
CA SER A 42 4.92 13.89 -25.20
C SER A 42 6.07 14.40 -24.32
N LEU A 43 6.73 15.51 -24.67
CA LEU A 43 7.84 16.05 -23.89
C LEU A 43 7.34 16.73 -22.63
N ALA A 44 6.32 17.58 -22.76
CA ALA A 44 5.62 18.22 -21.65
C ALA A 44 5.05 17.17 -20.67
N ALA A 45 4.51 16.06 -21.19
CA ALA A 45 4.01 14.96 -20.36
C ALA A 45 5.12 14.30 -19.52
N VAL A 46 6.28 14.05 -20.11
CA VAL A 46 7.43 13.47 -19.40
C VAL A 46 7.99 14.45 -18.37
N GLU A 47 8.05 15.74 -18.71
CA GLU A 47 8.51 16.78 -17.78
C GLU A 47 7.58 16.91 -16.57
N LEU A 48 6.26 17.03 -16.80
CA LEU A 48 5.26 17.06 -15.73
C LEU A 48 5.36 15.82 -14.85
N ARG A 49 5.52 14.63 -15.46
CA ARG A 49 5.71 13.39 -14.70
C ARG A 49 6.94 13.46 -13.81
N ASN A 50 8.07 13.96 -14.31
CA ASN A 50 9.31 14.06 -13.53
C ASN A 50 9.17 15.06 -12.38
N LEU A 51 8.55 16.22 -12.63
CA LEU A 51 8.29 17.23 -11.60
C LEU A 51 7.39 16.68 -10.49
N LEU A 52 6.30 16.00 -10.87
CA LEU A 52 5.40 15.37 -9.90
C LEU A 52 6.08 14.25 -9.12
N ALA A 53 6.83 13.36 -9.79
CA ALA A 53 7.58 12.30 -9.14
C ALA A 53 8.59 12.86 -8.13
N GLY A 54 9.27 13.96 -8.46
CA GLY A 54 10.18 14.65 -7.55
C GLY A 54 9.45 15.29 -6.36
N ALA A 55 8.29 15.90 -6.58
CA ALA A 55 7.50 16.54 -5.52
C ALA A 55 6.81 15.55 -4.58
N THR A 56 6.38 14.40 -5.09
CA THR A 56 5.59 13.42 -4.33
C THR A 56 6.39 12.20 -3.87
N GLY A 57 7.59 11.99 -4.40
CA GLY A 57 8.40 10.78 -4.16
C GLY A 57 7.80 9.51 -4.77
N LEU A 58 6.80 9.62 -5.65
CA LEU A 58 6.13 8.49 -6.27
C LEU A 58 6.84 8.05 -7.55
N THR A 59 6.83 6.75 -7.82
CA THR A 59 7.19 6.22 -9.13
C THR A 59 5.98 6.33 -10.07
N LEU A 60 5.98 7.35 -10.92
CA LEU A 60 4.87 7.63 -11.84
C LEU A 60 5.14 7.07 -13.25
N PRO A 61 4.16 6.42 -13.90
CA PRO A 61 4.30 5.90 -15.25
C PRO A 61 4.40 7.04 -16.29
N ALA A 62 5.10 6.79 -17.40
CA ALA A 62 5.23 7.77 -18.47
C ALA A 62 3.90 8.06 -19.20
N THR A 63 2.92 7.17 -19.07
CA THR A 63 1.58 7.31 -19.67
C THR A 63 0.61 8.13 -18.82
N LEU A 64 1.04 8.61 -17.64
CA LEU A 64 0.17 9.22 -16.62
C LEU A 64 -0.75 10.33 -17.16
N VAL A 65 -0.23 11.21 -18.01
CA VAL A 65 -0.99 12.34 -18.61
C VAL A 65 -2.06 11.86 -19.59
N PHE A 66 -1.88 10.68 -20.20
CA PHE A 66 -2.87 10.05 -21.07
C PHE A 66 -3.90 9.25 -20.27
N ASP A 67 -3.46 8.59 -19.20
CA ASP A 67 -4.33 7.82 -18.30
C ASP A 67 -5.23 8.74 -17.46
N GLN A 68 -4.72 9.92 -17.10
CA GLN A 68 -5.39 10.94 -16.29
C GLN A 68 -5.40 12.26 -17.08
N PRO A 69 -6.35 12.46 -18.00
CA PRO A 69 -6.26 13.49 -19.04
C PRO A 69 -6.48 14.92 -18.54
N THR A 70 -6.88 15.13 -17.29
CA THR A 70 -7.14 16.46 -16.70
C THR A 70 -6.36 16.66 -15.40
N PRO A 71 -6.06 17.91 -15.00
CA PRO A 71 -5.48 18.20 -13.70
C PRO A 71 -6.28 17.61 -12.53
N LEU A 72 -7.61 17.65 -12.61
CA LEU A 72 -8.49 17.12 -11.57
C LEU A 72 -8.36 15.60 -11.42
N THR A 73 -8.42 14.85 -12.52
CA THR A 73 -8.27 13.38 -12.48
C THR A 73 -6.88 12.97 -12.01
N LEU A 74 -5.86 13.74 -12.39
CA LEU A 74 -4.49 13.50 -11.95
C LEU A 74 -4.31 13.76 -10.45
N ALA A 75 -4.91 14.82 -9.90
CA ALA A 75 -4.90 15.09 -8.47
C ALA A 75 -5.57 13.96 -7.65
N VAL A 76 -6.69 13.42 -8.16
CA VAL A 76 -7.36 12.27 -7.54
C VAL A 76 -6.47 11.02 -7.59
N HIS A 77 -5.80 10.76 -8.71
CA HIS A 77 -4.87 9.65 -8.81
C HIS A 77 -3.71 9.78 -7.81
N LEU A 78 -3.11 10.97 -7.70
CA LEU A 78 -2.04 11.22 -6.73
C LEU A 78 -2.53 11.05 -5.29
N LYS A 79 -3.76 11.49 -4.98
CA LYS A 79 -4.38 11.25 -3.67
C LYS A 79 -4.39 9.76 -3.34
N THR A 80 -4.82 8.92 -4.29
CA THR A 80 -4.85 7.46 -4.07
C THR A 80 -3.46 6.84 -3.96
N ALA A 81 -2.51 7.33 -4.76
CA ALA A 81 -1.14 6.80 -4.76
C ALA A 81 -0.32 7.21 -3.53
N LEU A 82 -0.67 8.33 -2.88
CA LEU A 82 -0.04 8.80 -1.65
C LEU A 82 -0.57 8.12 -0.39
N VAL A 83 -1.62 7.31 -0.48
CA VAL A 83 -2.05 6.48 0.64
C VAL A 83 -1.06 5.32 0.76
N PRO A 84 -0.41 5.13 1.93
CA PRO A 84 0.52 4.03 2.12
C PRO A 84 -0.15 2.70 1.77
N GLY A 85 0.49 1.90 0.91
CA GLY A 85 -0.02 0.59 0.57
C GLY A 85 0.02 -0.35 1.78
N PRO A 86 -0.68 -1.49 1.75
CA PRO A 86 -0.62 -2.49 2.82
C PRO A 86 0.81 -2.93 3.16
N ALA A 87 1.69 -3.01 2.15
CA ALA A 87 3.10 -3.33 2.32
C ALA A 87 3.87 -2.22 3.08
N ASP A 88 3.57 -0.95 2.81
CA ASP A 88 4.22 0.19 3.48
C ASP A 88 3.75 0.31 4.92
N LEU A 89 2.46 0.10 5.17
CA LEU A 89 1.90 0.02 6.53
C LEU A 89 2.53 -1.12 7.33
N THR A 90 2.69 -2.29 6.69
CA THR A 90 3.36 -3.45 7.33
C THR A 90 4.82 -3.12 7.65
N ARG A 91 5.57 -2.53 6.71
CA ARG A 91 6.96 -2.12 6.93
C ARG A 91 7.08 -1.09 8.05
N SER A 92 6.18 -0.12 8.09
CA SER A 92 6.13 0.89 9.16
C SER A 92 5.84 0.23 10.52
N ALA A 93 4.89 -0.70 10.58
CA ALA A 93 4.58 -1.42 11.81
C ALA A 93 5.79 -2.23 12.30
N LEU A 94 6.51 -2.91 11.41
CA LEU A 94 7.74 -3.64 11.74
C LEU A 94 8.83 -2.68 12.26
N ALA A 95 9.02 -1.52 11.63
CA ALA A 95 9.98 -0.53 12.10
C ALA A 95 9.64 0.08 13.48
N GLU A 96 8.36 0.15 13.85
CA GLU A 96 7.97 0.49 15.23
C GLU A 96 8.32 -0.63 16.22
N LEU A 97 8.18 -1.91 15.82
CA LEU A 97 8.59 -3.03 16.65
C LEU A 97 10.10 -3.06 16.88
N ASP A 98 10.91 -2.79 15.84
CA ASP A 98 12.38 -2.69 15.99
C ASP A 98 12.80 -1.56 16.94
N ARG A 99 12.08 -0.42 16.89
CA ARG A 99 12.29 0.69 17.84
C ARG A 99 11.90 0.33 19.26
N LEU A 100 10.78 -0.38 19.43
CA LEU A 100 10.37 -0.90 20.73
C LEU A 100 11.42 -1.87 21.27
N GLU A 101 11.90 -2.81 20.45
CA GLU A 101 12.96 -3.74 20.84
C GLU A 101 14.21 -2.99 21.33
N THR A 102 14.64 -1.96 20.61
CA THR A 102 15.79 -1.12 21.02
C THR A 102 15.54 -0.44 22.37
N ALA A 103 14.33 0.09 22.58
CA ALA A 103 13.96 0.75 23.83
C ALA A 103 13.91 -0.23 25.01
N LEU A 104 13.43 -1.46 24.79
CA LEU A 104 13.38 -2.51 25.81
C LEU A 104 14.78 -2.95 26.25
N HIS A 105 15.73 -3.07 25.32
CA HIS A 105 17.13 -3.40 25.64
C HIS A 105 17.80 -2.35 26.54
N GLY A 106 17.45 -1.08 26.39
CA GLY A 106 17.99 0.02 27.20
C GLY A 106 17.32 0.21 28.56
N LEU A 107 16.25 -0.55 28.87
CA LEU A 107 15.44 -0.33 30.06
C LEU A 107 16.10 -0.99 31.29
N PRO A 108 16.46 -0.23 32.34
CA PRO A 108 16.97 -0.82 33.58
C PRO A 108 15.83 -1.53 34.32
N ASP A 109 16.14 -2.66 34.94
CA ASP A 109 15.20 -3.39 35.80
C ASP A 109 15.13 -2.74 37.18
N GLN A 110 14.29 -1.70 37.28
CA GLN A 110 14.01 -0.98 38.53
C GLN A 110 12.57 -1.25 38.90
N ASP A 111 12.31 -1.56 40.17
CA ASP A 111 10.97 -1.75 40.72
C ASP A 111 10.10 -2.78 39.94
N GLY A 112 10.73 -3.80 39.35
CA GLY A 112 10.05 -4.82 38.55
C GLY A 112 9.48 -4.27 37.23
N SER A 113 10.10 -3.24 36.67
CA SER A 113 9.74 -2.64 35.38
C SER A 113 9.66 -3.70 34.28
N HIS A 114 10.60 -4.65 34.25
CA HIS A 114 10.63 -5.73 33.27
C HIS A 114 9.38 -6.62 33.36
N ALA A 115 8.99 -7.06 34.55
CA ALA A 115 7.79 -7.90 34.75
C ALA A 115 6.50 -7.19 34.31
N ARG A 116 6.39 -5.89 34.60
CA ARG A 116 5.23 -5.07 34.18
C ARG A 116 5.16 -4.90 32.67
N VAL A 117 6.31 -4.69 32.03
CA VAL A 117 6.41 -4.58 30.57
C VAL A 117 6.04 -5.91 29.90
N THR A 118 6.58 -7.04 30.40
CA THR A 118 6.24 -8.38 29.91
C THR A 118 4.73 -8.64 29.98
N ALA A 119 4.10 -8.39 31.14
CA ALA A 119 2.66 -8.56 31.29
C ALA A 119 1.84 -7.71 30.29
N ARG A 120 2.32 -6.49 29.98
CA ARG A 120 1.68 -5.62 29.00
C ARG A 120 1.84 -6.13 27.56
N LEU A 121 3.01 -6.62 27.19
CA LEU A 121 3.28 -7.20 25.87
C LEU A 121 2.43 -8.45 25.63
N GLU A 122 2.33 -9.33 26.62
CA GLU A 122 1.47 -10.53 26.54
C GLU A 122 -0.02 -10.17 26.37
N ALA A 123 -0.49 -9.13 27.04
CA ALA A 123 -1.86 -8.65 26.90
C ALA A 123 -2.11 -8.06 25.49
N LEU A 124 -1.11 -7.34 24.94
CA LEU A 124 -1.19 -6.78 23.59
C LEU A 124 -1.21 -7.89 22.53
N LEU A 125 -0.36 -8.91 22.67
CA LEU A 125 -0.32 -10.06 21.76
C LEU A 125 -1.66 -10.81 21.76
N ARG A 126 -2.23 -11.08 22.93
CA ARG A 126 -3.56 -11.71 23.06
C ARG A 126 -4.64 -10.88 22.36
N SER A 127 -4.69 -9.57 22.63
CA SER A 127 -5.64 -8.68 21.97
C SER A 127 -5.49 -8.65 20.44
N TRP A 128 -4.25 -8.69 19.94
CA TRP A 128 -3.98 -8.73 18.50
C TRP A 128 -4.50 -10.02 17.87
N GLN A 129 -4.23 -11.16 18.51
CA GLN A 129 -4.70 -12.48 18.09
C GLN A 129 -6.22 -12.59 18.11
N ASP A 130 -6.90 -12.03 19.11
CA ASP A 130 -8.37 -12.05 19.16
C ASP A 130 -9.00 -11.22 18.03
N THR A 131 -8.35 -10.11 17.65
CA THR A 131 -8.83 -9.20 16.61
C THR A 131 -8.59 -9.75 15.20
N HIS A 132 -7.44 -10.40 14.97
CA HIS A 132 -7.03 -10.88 13.64
C HIS A 132 -7.16 -12.41 13.46
N GLY A 133 -7.37 -13.15 14.54
CA GLY A 133 -7.56 -14.60 14.57
C GLY A 133 -8.98 -15.06 14.29
N ARG A 134 -9.90 -14.13 13.97
CA ARG A 134 -11.25 -14.45 13.49
C ARG A 134 -11.33 -14.37 11.96
N HIS A 135 -10.39 -15.03 11.30
CA HIS A 135 -10.55 -15.46 9.91
C HIS A 135 -11.14 -16.87 9.97
N PRO A 136 -12.39 -17.12 9.50
CA PRO A 136 -12.75 -18.50 9.16
C PRO A 136 -11.73 -18.92 8.11
N ALA A 137 -10.96 -19.97 8.38
CA ALA A 137 -10.23 -20.64 7.32
C ALA A 137 -11.23 -20.92 6.20
N PRO A 138 -10.89 -20.73 4.90
CA PRO A 138 -11.71 -21.34 3.86
C PRO A 138 -11.79 -22.81 4.24
N GLU A 139 -13.00 -23.32 4.50
CA GLU A 139 -13.22 -24.74 4.69
C GLU A 139 -12.55 -25.42 3.51
N ALA A 140 -11.43 -26.09 3.77
CA ALA A 140 -10.87 -26.98 2.77
C ALA A 140 -12.00 -27.96 2.43
N PRO A 141 -12.32 -28.18 1.13
CA PRO A 141 -13.33 -29.18 0.78
C PRO A 141 -12.96 -30.48 1.50
N ALA A 142 -13.95 -31.03 2.21
CA ALA A 142 -13.80 -32.12 3.16
C ALA A 142 -13.53 -33.47 2.48
N ASP A 143 -12.50 -33.57 1.63
CA ASP A 143 -12.30 -34.76 0.81
C ASP A 143 -10.84 -35.22 0.59
N PHE A 144 -9.91 -34.93 1.52
CA PHE A 144 -8.55 -35.51 1.42
C PHE A 144 -7.90 -35.87 2.77
N ARG A 145 -8.66 -36.32 3.77
CA ARG A 145 -8.06 -36.76 5.06
C ARG A 145 -8.51 -38.10 5.63
N GLU A 146 -9.11 -38.99 4.85
CA GLU A 146 -9.38 -40.37 5.29
C GLU A 146 -9.08 -41.42 4.22
N ALA A 147 -7.86 -41.41 3.69
CA ALA A 147 -7.25 -42.65 3.23
C ALA A 147 -5.94 -42.80 4.00
N SER A 148 -5.87 -43.81 4.87
CA SER A 148 -4.59 -44.15 5.52
C SER A 148 -3.65 -44.72 4.46
N ASP A 149 -2.34 -44.50 4.59
CA ASP A 149 -1.34 -44.99 3.62
C ASP A 149 -1.53 -46.48 3.27
N GLU A 150 -2.05 -47.27 4.19
CA GLU A 150 -2.40 -48.69 4.01
C GLU A 150 -3.44 -48.95 2.89
N GLU A 151 -4.43 -48.07 2.68
CA GLU A 151 -5.46 -48.22 1.63
C GLU A 151 -4.94 -47.79 0.24
N LEU A 152 -4.01 -46.85 0.20
CA LEU A 152 -3.33 -46.41 -1.03
C LEU A 152 -2.49 -47.55 -1.63
N PHE A 153 -1.79 -48.33 -0.79
CA PHE A 153 -1.03 -49.49 -1.24
C PHE A 153 -1.93 -50.67 -1.64
N ALA A 154 -3.05 -50.89 -0.95
CA ALA A 154 -4.00 -51.94 -1.32
C ALA A 154 -4.66 -51.72 -2.69
N LYS A 155 -4.84 -50.46 -3.11
CA LYS A 155 -5.39 -50.14 -4.45
C LYS A 155 -4.40 -50.31 -5.60
N LEU A 156 -3.09 -50.21 -5.34
CA LEU A 156 -2.05 -50.40 -6.36
C LEU A 156 -1.83 -51.89 -6.71
N ASP A 157 -2.02 -52.80 -5.74
CA ASP A 157 -1.85 -54.24 -5.96
C ASP A 157 -2.99 -54.84 -6.82
N ASN A 158 -4.17 -54.21 -6.80
CA ASN A 158 -5.33 -54.69 -7.56
C ASN A 158 -5.29 -54.29 -9.05
N GLU A 159 -4.43 -53.35 -9.46
CA GLU A 159 -4.26 -52.96 -10.87
C GLU A 159 -3.06 -53.64 -11.57
N LEU A 160 -2.22 -54.38 -10.85
CA LEU A 160 -1.07 -55.12 -11.41
C LEU A 160 -1.25 -56.65 -11.44
N GLY A 161 -2.37 -57.17 -10.95
CA GLY A 161 -2.67 -58.61 -10.91
C GLY A 161 -3.56 -59.16 -12.04
N ALA A 162 -3.92 -58.35 -13.04
CA ALA A 162 -4.78 -58.77 -14.15
C ALA A 162 -4.13 -58.50 -15.52
N GLN A 163 -3.07 -59.25 -15.84
CA GLN A 163 -2.71 -59.62 -17.21
C GLN A 163 -2.25 -61.07 -17.27
#